data_AF-A0A815UY45-F1
#
_entry.id   AF-A0A815UY45-F1
#
_cell.length_a   1.000
_cell.length_b   1.000
_cell.length_c   1.000
_cell.angle_alpha   90.00
_cell.angle_beta   90.00
_cell.angle_gamma   90.00
#
_symmetry.space_group_name_H-M   'P 1'
#
loop_
_entity.id
_entity.type
_entity.pdbx_description
1 polymer ?
#
loop_
_entity_poly.entity_id
_entity_poly.type
_entity_poly.pdbx_seq_one_letter_code
_entity_poly.pdbx_strand_id
1 'polypeptide(L)'
;MGSYCTRISSDSVLPNSPVLNNIVPKTLIPDNFVDDEFLEEINKVILENIGKMSVSYKTELDRIVNEMENAAPDGYLDLMYSDYPEKNGKDVRELAMKNISSDDIKSQLEDKVHDTIDPKVEEKIADLNPIAQEGVKRTVDHSVKQMVSKAVDNAREQLEQQAATESTDALKK
;
A
#
# COMPACT_ATOMS: atom_id res chain seq x y z
N MET A 1 16.47 -39.73 -7.12
CA MET A 1 15.96 -39.15 -5.86
C MET A 1 15.26 -37.85 -6.22
N GLY A 2 13.96 -37.80 -5.97
CA GLY A 2 13.04 -36.86 -6.63
C GLY A 2 13.15 -35.44 -6.08
N SER A 3 13.23 -34.48 -7.01
CA SER A 3 13.18 -33.05 -6.76
C SER A 3 11.71 -32.64 -6.58
N TYR A 4 11.32 -32.22 -5.37
CA TYR A 4 10.00 -31.67 -5.14
C TYR A 4 10.02 -30.18 -5.48
N CYS A 5 9.67 -29.86 -6.73
CA CYS A 5 9.19 -28.53 -7.09
C CYS A 5 7.75 -28.39 -6.57
N THR A 6 7.55 -27.75 -5.43
CA THR A 6 6.23 -27.31 -5.00
C THR A 6 5.87 -26.07 -5.83
N ARG A 7 5.15 -26.28 -6.93
CA ARG A 7 4.45 -25.21 -7.66
C ARG A 7 3.41 -24.62 -6.72
N ILE A 8 3.67 -23.43 -6.21
CA ILE A 8 2.68 -22.63 -5.51
C ILE A 8 1.63 -22.24 -6.55
N SER A 9 0.41 -22.72 -6.34
CA SER A 9 -0.72 -22.63 -7.25
C SER A 9 -0.99 -21.16 -7.63
N SER A 10 -0.99 -20.86 -8.92
CA SER A 10 -1.11 -19.51 -9.50
C SER A 10 -2.55 -18.97 -9.54
N ASP A 11 -3.51 -19.65 -8.93
CA ASP A 11 -4.93 -19.35 -9.08
C ASP A 11 -5.54 -18.89 -7.75
N SER A 12 -5.47 -17.59 -7.49
CA SER A 12 -6.49 -16.80 -6.76
C SER A 12 -6.00 -15.35 -6.61
N VAL A 13 -5.78 -14.67 -7.75
CA VAL A 13 -5.41 -13.26 -7.77
C VAL A 13 -6.64 -12.44 -8.17
N LEU A 14 -7.44 -12.03 -7.15
CA LEU A 14 -8.37 -10.87 -7.12
C LEU A 14 -9.49 -10.89 -8.20
N PRO A 15 -10.52 -10.00 -8.26
CA PRO A 15 -10.70 -8.69 -7.61
C PRO A 15 -12.18 -8.36 -7.27
N ASN A 16 -12.72 -8.63 -6.07
CA ASN A 16 -14.10 -8.20 -5.74
C ASN A 16 -14.36 -8.12 -4.23
N SER A 17 -13.67 -7.24 -3.50
CA SER A 17 -14.08 -6.96 -2.11
C SER A 17 -14.89 -5.64 -2.07
N PRO A 18 -16.17 -5.65 -1.66
CA PRO A 18 -17.07 -4.48 -1.66
C PRO A 18 -16.72 -3.35 -0.67
N VAL A 19 -15.52 -3.35 -0.08
CA VAL A 19 -15.22 -2.67 1.19
C VAL A 19 -14.61 -1.27 0.98
N LEU A 20 -14.81 -0.68 -0.20
CA LEU A 20 -14.30 0.67 -0.56
C LEU A 20 -15.36 1.76 -0.51
N ASN A 21 -16.52 1.46 0.06
CA ASN A 21 -17.57 2.45 0.24
C ASN A 21 -17.37 3.14 1.60
N ASN A 22 -16.82 4.36 1.58
CA ASN A 22 -16.73 5.35 2.66
C ASN A 22 -15.43 5.41 3.49
N ILE A 23 -14.34 5.84 2.87
CA ILE A 23 -13.08 6.17 3.56
C ILE A 23 -13.02 7.64 4.04
N VAL A 24 -13.91 8.52 3.57
CA VAL A 24 -13.80 9.98 3.76
C VAL A 24 -15.01 10.56 4.51
N PRO A 25 -14.83 11.23 5.65
CA PRO A 25 -15.87 12.07 6.26
C PRO A 25 -16.07 13.35 5.44
N LYS A 26 -17.32 13.66 5.07
CA LYS A 26 -17.72 14.86 4.29
C LYS A 26 -17.42 16.22 4.96
N THR A 27 -16.81 16.25 6.14
CA THR A 27 -16.81 17.41 7.05
C THR A 27 -15.56 18.29 7.01
N LEU A 28 -14.60 18.04 6.10
CA LEU A 28 -13.30 18.75 6.10
C LEU A 28 -13.02 19.61 4.87
N ILE A 29 -13.94 19.69 3.91
CA ILE A 29 -13.79 20.47 2.68
C ILE A 29 -15.06 21.30 2.49
N PRO A 30 -14.99 22.58 2.08
CA PRO A 30 -16.19 23.36 1.77
C PRO A 30 -17.07 22.58 0.79
N ASP A 31 -18.37 22.44 1.11
CA ASP A 31 -19.37 21.57 0.46
C ASP A 31 -19.47 21.68 -1.08
N ASN A 32 -18.81 22.68 -1.69
CA ASN A 32 -18.87 22.98 -3.12
C ASN A 32 -17.57 22.70 -3.90
N PHE A 33 -16.50 22.20 -3.26
CA PHE A 33 -15.18 22.06 -3.92
C PHE A 33 -14.79 20.62 -4.28
N VAL A 34 -15.22 19.66 -3.48
CA VAL A 34 -14.93 18.23 -3.66
C VAL A 34 -16.25 17.51 -3.84
N ASP A 35 -16.61 17.30 -5.10
CA ASP A 35 -17.74 16.46 -5.48
C ASP A 35 -17.37 14.99 -5.29
N ASP A 36 -18.39 14.13 -5.25
CA ASP A 36 -18.19 12.69 -5.09
C ASP A 36 -17.34 12.11 -6.25
N GLU A 37 -17.35 12.76 -7.43
CA GLU A 37 -16.51 12.43 -8.60
C GLU A 37 -15.01 12.65 -8.32
N PHE A 38 -14.64 13.76 -7.67
CA PHE A 38 -13.27 14.03 -7.24
C PHE A 38 -12.75 13.00 -6.23
N LEU A 39 -13.60 12.57 -5.29
CA LEU A 39 -13.25 11.52 -4.33
C LEU A 39 -13.12 10.15 -5.00
N GLU A 40 -13.98 9.84 -5.97
CA GLU A 40 -13.89 8.59 -6.73
C GLU A 40 -12.59 8.50 -7.54
N GLU A 41 -12.14 9.61 -8.13
CA GLU A 41 -10.91 9.63 -8.93
C GLU A 41 -9.66 9.47 -8.06
N ILE A 42 -9.61 10.12 -6.89
CA ILE A 42 -8.55 9.89 -5.90
C ILE A 42 -8.56 8.44 -5.44
N ASN A 43 -9.73 7.90 -5.09
CA ASN A 43 -9.86 6.51 -4.69
C ASN A 43 -9.39 5.56 -5.79
N LYS A 44 -9.71 5.84 -7.07
CA LYS A 44 -9.23 5.03 -8.20
C LYS A 44 -7.71 5.03 -8.31
N VAL A 45 -7.07 6.19 -8.26
CA VAL A 45 -5.59 6.31 -8.31
C VAL A 45 -4.96 5.57 -7.13
N ILE A 46 -5.49 5.74 -5.93
CA ILE A 46 -5.02 5.06 -4.73
C ILE A 46 -5.16 3.54 -4.89
N LEU A 47 -6.31 3.05 -5.37
CA LEU A 47 -6.59 1.63 -5.52
C LEU A 47 -5.74 0.95 -6.60
N GLU A 48 -5.56 1.60 -7.74
CA GLU A 48 -4.71 1.09 -8.82
C GLU A 48 -3.25 0.94 -8.37
N ASN A 49 -2.78 1.80 -7.46
CA ASN A 49 -1.42 1.73 -6.94
C ASN A 49 -1.30 0.82 -5.71
N ILE A 50 -2.31 0.74 -4.84
CA ILE A 50 -2.36 -0.25 -3.75
C ILE A 50 -2.46 -1.68 -4.27
N GLY A 51 -3.21 -1.91 -5.37
CA GLY A 51 -3.25 -3.22 -6.02
C GLY A 51 -1.85 -3.72 -6.42
N LYS A 52 -0.93 -2.80 -6.71
CA LYS A 52 0.48 -3.12 -6.99
C LYS A 52 1.29 -3.40 -5.73
N MET A 53 0.89 -2.91 -4.55
CA MET A 53 1.58 -3.19 -3.28
C MET A 53 1.58 -4.68 -2.94
N SER A 54 0.53 -5.44 -3.27
CA SER A 54 0.53 -6.91 -3.05
C SER A 54 1.60 -7.62 -3.89
N VAL A 55 1.79 -7.18 -5.15
CA VAL A 55 2.84 -7.71 -6.04
C VAL A 55 4.21 -7.29 -5.54
N SER A 56 4.36 -6.02 -5.14
CA SER A 56 5.59 -5.50 -4.56
C SER A 56 5.97 -6.23 -3.26
N TYR A 57 4.99 -6.55 -2.41
CA TYR A 57 5.21 -7.31 -1.17
C TYR A 57 5.82 -8.68 -1.44
N LYS A 58 5.25 -9.42 -2.41
CA LYS A 58 5.78 -10.74 -2.78
C LYS A 58 7.18 -10.65 -3.39
N THR A 59 7.39 -9.66 -4.27
CA THR A 59 8.69 -9.41 -4.89
C THR A 59 9.74 -9.08 -3.84
N GLU A 60 9.37 -8.28 -2.84
CA GLU A 60 10.26 -7.86 -1.76
C GLU A 60 10.55 -9.01 -0.78
N LEU A 61 9.55 -9.85 -0.48
CA LEU A 61 9.75 -11.09 0.27
C LEU A 61 10.77 -11.99 -0.43
N ASP A 62 10.58 -12.25 -1.72
CA ASP A 62 11.50 -13.09 -2.50
C ASP A 62 12.90 -12.48 -2.53
N ARG A 63 13.02 -11.15 -2.64
CA ARG A 63 14.30 -10.44 -2.58
C ARG A 63 15.00 -10.67 -1.24
N ILE A 64 14.30 -10.47 -0.12
CA ILE A 64 14.88 -10.65 1.22
C ILE A 64 15.30 -12.11 1.44
N VAL A 65 14.46 -13.08 1.06
CA VAL A 65 14.77 -14.50 1.20
C VAL A 65 16.00 -14.89 0.37
N ASN A 66 16.11 -14.39 -0.86
CA ASN A 66 17.31 -14.60 -1.69
C ASN A 66 18.55 -13.93 -1.08
N GLU A 67 18.43 -12.74 -0.50
CA GLU A 67 19.54 -12.07 0.19
C GLU A 67 19.99 -12.85 1.43
N MET A 68 19.04 -13.40 2.21
CA MET A 68 19.34 -14.29 3.32
C MET A 68 20.07 -15.56 2.89
N GLU A 69 19.65 -16.19 1.78
CA GLU A 69 20.30 -17.40 1.24
C GLU A 69 21.75 -17.12 0.84
N ASN A 70 21.99 -15.99 0.16
CA ASN A 70 23.32 -15.60 -0.29
C ASN A 70 24.23 -15.06 0.83
N ALA A 71 23.65 -14.55 1.92
CA ALA A 71 24.39 -14.08 3.09
C ALA A 71 24.80 -15.21 4.05
N ALA A 72 24.41 -16.46 3.78
CA ALA A 72 24.77 -17.58 4.64
C ALA A 72 26.29 -17.83 4.65
N PRO A 73 26.89 -18.13 5.82
CA PRO A 73 26.26 -18.40 7.12
C PRO A 73 26.11 -17.18 8.03
N ASP A 74 26.50 -15.98 7.59
CA ASP A 74 26.63 -14.80 8.45
C ASP A 74 25.26 -14.13 8.72
N GLY A 75 24.28 -14.36 7.85
CA GLY A 75 22.92 -13.85 8.00
C GLY A 75 22.73 -12.46 7.37
N TYR A 76 21.51 -12.16 6.95
CA TYR A 76 21.13 -10.87 6.39
C TYR A 76 20.33 -10.08 7.43
N LEU A 77 20.84 -8.94 7.89
CA LEU A 77 20.20 -8.14 8.94
C LEU A 77 19.85 -8.98 10.18
N ASP A 78 20.78 -9.83 10.62
CA ASP A 78 20.61 -10.81 11.70
C ASP A 78 19.56 -11.92 11.42
N LEU A 79 19.05 -12.03 10.19
CA LEU A 79 18.13 -13.07 9.75
C LEU A 79 18.89 -14.19 9.03
N MET A 80 18.79 -15.41 9.56
CA MET A 80 19.39 -16.60 8.96
C MET A 80 18.43 -17.30 8.01
N TYR A 81 18.90 -17.68 6.82
CA TYR A 81 18.10 -18.48 5.88
C TYR A 81 17.68 -19.83 6.48
N SER A 82 18.56 -20.47 7.27
CA SER A 82 18.27 -21.76 7.92
C SER A 82 17.15 -21.70 8.96
N ASP A 83 16.78 -20.51 9.42
CA ASP A 83 15.70 -20.30 10.39
C ASP A 83 14.37 -19.90 9.72
N TYR A 84 14.37 -19.75 8.39
CA TYR A 84 13.20 -19.43 7.58
C TYR A 84 12.53 -20.70 7.03
N PRO A 85 11.18 -20.79 6.98
CA PRO A 85 10.20 -19.82 7.49
C PRO A 85 9.85 -19.98 8.97
N GLU A 86 10.41 -20.98 9.66
CA GLU A 86 9.87 -21.51 10.93
C GLU A 86 10.10 -20.63 12.15
N LYS A 87 11.27 -19.98 12.28
CA LYS A 87 11.62 -19.15 13.45
C LYS A 87 11.59 -17.67 13.16
N ASN A 88 12.06 -17.25 11.98
CA ASN A 88 12.16 -15.83 11.61
C ASN A 88 11.21 -15.42 10.47
N GLY A 89 10.30 -16.29 10.03
CA GLY A 89 9.38 -15.97 8.93
C GLY A 89 8.47 -14.78 9.22
N LYS A 90 8.16 -14.52 10.50
CA LYS A 90 7.45 -13.30 10.90
C LYS A 90 8.30 -12.05 10.67
N ASP A 91 9.56 -12.07 11.11
CA ASP A 91 10.47 -10.92 11.02
C ASP A 91 10.79 -10.58 9.55
N VAL A 92 10.95 -11.61 8.69
CA VAL A 92 11.11 -11.44 7.24
C VAL A 92 9.90 -10.76 6.61
N ARG A 93 8.69 -11.14 7.02
CA ARG A 93 7.45 -10.52 6.54
C ARG A 93 7.27 -9.08 7.01
N GLU A 94 7.58 -8.82 8.28
CA GLU A 94 7.54 -7.45 8.81
C GLU A 94 8.56 -6.55 8.12
N LEU A 95 9.75 -7.07 7.79
CA LEU A 95 10.77 -6.34 7.03
C LEU A 95 10.29 -6.04 5.60
N ALA A 96 9.73 -7.02 4.90
CA ALA A 96 9.17 -6.81 3.56
C ALA A 96 8.03 -5.78 3.60
N MET A 97 7.15 -5.87 4.59
CA MET A 97 6.05 -4.93 4.78
C MET A 97 6.55 -3.51 5.03
N LYS A 98 7.55 -3.36 5.90
CA LYS A 98 8.16 -2.06 6.20
C LYS A 98 8.75 -1.42 4.95
N ASN A 99 9.39 -2.20 4.08
CA ASN A 99 9.99 -1.69 2.85
C ASN A 99 8.92 -1.23 1.85
N ILE A 100 7.81 -1.98 1.73
CA ILE A 100 6.72 -1.66 0.79
C ILE A 100 5.65 -0.72 1.35
N SER A 101 5.68 -0.38 2.64
CA SER A 101 4.78 0.61 3.25
C SER A 101 5.56 1.83 3.79
N SER A 102 6.75 2.08 3.24
CA SER A 102 7.63 3.16 3.66
C SER A 102 7.06 4.54 3.31
N ASP A 103 7.57 5.58 3.98
CA ASP A 103 7.20 6.97 3.71
C ASP A 103 7.46 7.36 2.25
N ASP A 104 8.45 6.74 1.59
CA ASP A 104 8.73 6.93 0.18
C ASP A 104 7.56 6.50 -0.71
N ILE A 105 6.87 5.41 -0.37
CA ILE A 105 5.71 4.93 -1.12
C ILE A 105 4.50 5.81 -0.86
N LYS A 106 4.33 6.29 0.38
CA LYS A 106 3.30 7.29 0.70
C LYS A 106 3.53 8.57 -0.11
N SER A 107 4.76 9.08 -0.16
CA SER A 107 5.11 10.26 -0.95
C SER A 107 4.87 10.04 -2.45
N GLN A 108 5.29 8.91 -3.01
CA GLN A 108 5.05 8.61 -4.43
C GLN A 108 3.56 8.49 -4.78
N LEU A 109 2.74 8.03 -3.84
CA LEU A 109 1.30 7.99 -3.99
C LEU A 109 0.68 9.38 -3.89
N GLU A 110 1.12 10.19 -2.93
CA GLU A 110 0.73 11.60 -2.80
C GLU A 110 1.03 12.36 -4.10
N ASP A 111 2.24 12.23 -4.64
CA ASP A 111 2.65 12.89 -5.89
C ASP A 111 1.73 12.50 -7.06
N LYS A 112 1.43 11.21 -7.22
CA LYS A 112 0.53 10.73 -8.28
C LYS A 112 -0.90 11.23 -8.13
N VAL A 113 -1.37 11.36 -6.89
CA VAL A 113 -2.69 11.92 -6.61
C VAL A 113 -2.68 13.41 -6.95
N HIS A 114 -1.66 14.15 -6.53
CA HIS A 114 -1.46 15.56 -6.88
C HIS A 114 -1.39 15.80 -8.39
N ASP A 115 -0.63 14.99 -9.13
CA ASP A 115 -0.57 15.05 -10.61
C ASP A 115 -1.95 14.93 -11.27
N THR A 116 -2.87 14.20 -10.63
CA THR A 116 -4.23 13.98 -11.15
C THR A 116 -5.17 15.12 -10.77
N ILE A 117 -5.09 15.62 -9.53
CA ILE A 117 -6.11 16.52 -8.98
C ILE A 117 -5.74 18.00 -9.04
N ASP A 118 -4.44 18.33 -8.95
CA ASP A 118 -3.99 19.71 -8.85
C ASP A 118 -4.45 20.54 -10.05
N PRO A 119 -4.39 20.06 -11.31
CA PRO A 119 -4.90 20.81 -12.46
C PRO A 119 -6.39 21.16 -12.33
N LYS A 120 -7.22 20.24 -11.80
CA LYS A 120 -8.66 20.45 -11.61
C LYS A 120 -8.94 21.43 -10.47
N VAL A 121 -8.15 21.35 -9.41
CA VAL A 121 -8.23 22.29 -8.28
C VAL A 121 -7.86 23.68 -8.74
N GLU A 122 -6.79 23.83 -9.52
CA GLU A 122 -6.34 25.10 -10.09
C GLU A 122 -7.40 25.73 -11.01
N GLU A 123 -8.05 24.93 -11.85
CA GLU A 123 -9.17 25.38 -12.69
C GLU A 123 -10.34 25.88 -11.83
N LYS A 124 -10.76 25.12 -10.79
CA LYS A 124 -11.91 25.49 -9.93
C LYS A 124 -11.65 26.72 -9.06
N ILE A 125 -10.39 27.02 -8.69
CA ILE A 125 -10.05 28.18 -7.84
C ILE A 125 -9.58 29.42 -8.61
N ALA A 126 -9.49 29.35 -9.94
CA ALA A 126 -8.86 30.40 -10.76
C ALA A 126 -9.44 31.81 -10.51
N ASP A 127 -10.75 31.91 -10.29
CA ASP A 127 -11.46 33.17 -10.05
C ASP A 127 -11.44 33.65 -8.59
N LEU A 128 -10.88 32.86 -7.67
CA LEU A 128 -10.78 33.24 -6.26
C LEU A 128 -9.63 34.22 -6.03
N ASN A 129 -9.71 34.99 -4.94
CA ASN A 129 -8.58 35.81 -4.52
C ASN A 129 -7.40 34.92 -4.04
N PRO A 130 -6.15 35.40 -4.08
CA PRO A 130 -4.98 34.59 -3.76
C PRO A 130 -4.99 33.94 -2.36
N ILE A 131 -5.60 34.61 -1.37
CA ILE A 131 -5.70 34.08 0.00
C ILE A 131 -6.63 32.86 0.03
N ALA A 132 -7.77 32.95 -0.66
CA ALA A 132 -8.72 31.85 -0.78
C ALA A 132 -8.13 30.69 -1.60
N GLN A 133 -7.39 30.96 -2.68
CA GLN A 133 -6.69 29.94 -3.46
C GLN A 133 -5.73 29.12 -2.60
N GLU A 134 -4.87 29.80 -1.83
CA GLU A 134 -3.92 29.15 -0.92
C GLU A 134 -4.62 28.32 0.16
N GLY A 135 -5.74 28.81 0.70
CA GLY A 135 -6.54 28.08 1.67
C GLY A 135 -7.11 26.76 1.10
N VAL A 136 -7.60 26.80 -0.14
CA VAL A 136 -8.12 25.61 -0.82
C VAL A 136 -6.99 24.61 -1.11
N LYS A 137 -5.86 25.08 -1.67
CA LYS A 137 -4.70 24.21 -1.95
C LYS A 137 -4.21 23.46 -0.70
N ARG A 138 -4.09 24.16 0.44
CA ARG A 138 -3.72 23.51 1.72
C ARG A 138 -4.75 22.50 2.21
N THR A 139 -6.03 22.77 2.00
CA THR A 139 -7.12 21.86 2.42
C THR A 139 -7.10 20.58 1.58
N VAL A 140 -6.87 20.72 0.27
CA VAL A 140 -6.73 19.59 -0.64
C VAL A 140 -5.48 18.77 -0.28
N ASP A 141 -4.31 19.40 -0.15
CA ASP A 141 -3.06 18.75 0.24
C ASP A 141 -3.20 17.95 1.56
N HIS A 142 -3.82 18.57 2.57
CA HIS A 142 -4.08 17.89 3.84
C HIS A 142 -4.98 16.67 3.67
N SER A 143 -6.01 16.78 2.82
CA SER A 143 -6.96 15.70 2.56
C SER A 143 -6.30 14.54 1.79
N VAL A 144 -5.47 14.84 0.78
CA VAL A 144 -4.69 13.85 0.03
C VAL A 144 -3.78 13.06 0.97
N LYS A 145 -2.98 13.76 1.78
CA LYS A 145 -2.10 13.14 2.78
C LYS A 145 -2.84 12.18 3.71
N GLN A 146 -3.99 12.60 4.23
CA GLN A 146 -4.81 11.74 5.08
C GLN A 146 -5.35 10.51 4.35
N MET A 147 -5.83 10.67 3.11
CA MET A 147 -6.38 9.58 2.31
C MET A 147 -5.29 8.56 1.94
N VAL A 148 -4.14 9.03 1.44
CA VAL A 148 -3.02 8.18 1.07
C VAL A 148 -2.49 7.42 2.29
N SER A 149 -2.27 8.12 3.41
CA SER A 149 -1.81 7.49 4.65
C SER A 149 -2.75 6.38 5.11
N LYS A 150 -4.05 6.67 5.22
CA LYS A 150 -5.06 5.66 5.62
C LYS A 150 -5.11 4.49 4.66
N ALA A 151 -5.02 4.74 3.35
CA ALA A 151 -5.12 3.69 2.37
C ALA A 151 -3.90 2.76 2.40
N VAL A 152 -2.69 3.30 2.57
CA VAL A 152 -1.47 2.52 2.75
C VAL A 152 -1.51 1.72 4.06
N ASP A 153 -1.96 2.33 5.15
CA ASP A 153 -2.07 1.66 6.45
C ASP A 153 -3.10 0.51 6.39
N ASN A 154 -4.25 0.73 5.76
CA ASN A 154 -5.25 -0.32 5.52
C ASN A 154 -4.73 -1.45 4.63
N ALA A 155 -3.99 -1.12 3.56
CA ALA A 155 -3.40 -2.11 2.68
C ALA A 155 -2.39 -2.98 3.43
N ARG A 156 -1.58 -2.36 4.29
CA ARG A 156 -0.64 -3.05 5.17
C ARG A 156 -1.37 -3.99 6.13
N GLU A 157 -2.40 -3.51 6.84
CA GLU A 157 -3.16 -4.34 7.77
C GLU A 157 -3.78 -5.57 7.07
N GLN A 158 -4.29 -5.41 5.85
CA GLN A 158 -4.86 -6.51 5.08
C GLN A 158 -3.80 -7.53 4.66
N LEU A 159 -2.62 -7.09 4.22
CA LEU A 159 -1.53 -7.98 3.86
C LEU A 159 -0.97 -8.73 5.08
N GLU A 160 -0.89 -8.07 6.24
CA GLU A 160 -0.49 -8.69 7.51
C GLU A 160 -1.50 -9.78 7.94
N GLN A 161 -2.80 -9.51 7.83
CA GLN A 161 -3.86 -10.50 8.11
C GLN A 161 -3.80 -11.71 7.17
N GLN A 162 -3.60 -11.49 5.88
CA GLN A 162 -3.46 -12.57 4.89
C GLN A 162 -2.25 -13.45 5.20
N ALA A 163 -1.09 -12.83 5.47
CA ALA A 163 0.11 -13.57 5.80
C ALA A 163 0.01 -14.35 7.12
N ALA A 164 -0.74 -13.85 8.10
CA ALA A 164 -1.04 -14.58 9.32
C ALA A 164 -1.91 -15.82 9.06
N THR A 165 -2.90 -15.72 8.17
CA THR A 165 -3.77 -16.85 7.82
C THR A 165 -3.04 -17.95 7.03
N GLU A 166 -2.17 -17.60 6.08
CA GLU A 166 -1.35 -18.56 5.32
C GLU A 166 -0.40 -19.35 6.24
N SER A 167 0.13 -18.70 7.28
CA SER A 167 0.98 -19.36 8.29
C SER A 167 0.21 -20.36 9.16
N THR A 168 -1.10 -20.16 9.39
CA THR A 168 -1.92 -21.08 10.19
C THR A 168 -2.43 -22.30 9.43
N ASP A 169 -2.62 -22.19 8.11
CA ASP A 169 -3.05 -23.33 7.28
C ASP A 169 -1.88 -24.24 6.89
N ALA A 170 -0.64 -23.72 6.83
CA ALA A 170 0.57 -24.52 6.65
C ALA A 170 0.89 -25.41 7.86
N LEU A 171 0.39 -25.08 9.06
CA LEU A 171 0.58 -25.86 10.30
C LEU A 171 -0.49 -26.95 10.53
N LYS A 172 -1.55 -27.00 9.70
CA LYS A 172 -2.65 -27.97 9.83
C LYS A 172 -2.63 -29.09 8.78
N LYS A 173 -1.64 -29.12 7.88
CA LYS A 173 -1.41 -30.19 6.90
C LYS A 173 -0.15 -30.97 7.24
#